data_AF-A0A4Y8KFJ0-F1
#
_entry.id   AF-A0A4Y8KFJ0-F1
#
_cell.length_a   1.000
_cell.length_b   1.000
_cell.length_c   1.000
_cell.angle_alpha   90.00
_cell.angle_beta   90.00
_cell.angle_gamma   90.00
#
_symmetry.space_group_name_H-M   'P 1'
#
loop_
_entity.id
_entity.type
_entity.pdbx_description
1 polymer ?
#
loop_
_entity_poly.entity_id
_entity_poly.type
_entity_poly.pdbx_seq_one_letter_code
_entity_poly.pdbx_strand_id
1 'polypeptide(L)'
;MLVTRRLLQLLIGLFLYGIGIALIVRAGIGVAPWDVLTQGIDNHTQLGFGLITILLSGVVLLLWIPIRQKPGAGTLLNAVLVGPAADVGLWLIPANLDLWARIVLFAVGLLTVAVATGLYIGAHFGPGPRDGLMTGLHKRTGWKIWIVRTGIEVMVLGIGWALGGNVGIGTALFAVLIGPLCQRTIPLFAIKRAVRSADPARAATA
;
A
#
# COMPACT_ATOMS: atom_id res chain seq x y z
N MET A 1 21.03 -12.50 12.78
CA MET A 1 20.82 -11.06 13.06
C MET A 1 20.14 -10.31 11.90
N LEU A 2 20.66 -10.36 10.66
CA LEU A 2 20.05 -9.65 9.51
C LEU A 2 18.64 -10.11 9.14
N VAL A 3 18.36 -11.43 9.18
CA VAL A 3 17.02 -11.97 8.87
C VAL A 3 16.01 -11.57 9.95
N THR A 4 16.37 -11.69 11.22
CA THR A 4 15.56 -11.27 12.37
C THR A 4 15.19 -9.78 12.27
N ARG A 5 16.16 -8.91 11.97
CA ARG A 5 15.92 -7.47 11.77
C ARG A 5 14.93 -7.20 10.65
N ARG A 6 15.09 -7.88 9.49
CA ARG A 6 14.18 -7.74 8.36
C ARG A 6 12.77 -8.22 8.72
N LEU A 7 12.65 -9.33 9.45
CA LEU A 7 11.35 -9.85 9.89
C LEU A 7 10.66 -8.90 10.86
N LEU A 8 11.37 -8.39 11.87
CA LEU A 8 10.82 -7.39 12.79
C LEU A 8 10.39 -6.12 12.04
N GLN A 9 11.20 -5.65 11.09
CA GLN A 9 10.86 -4.49 10.27
C GLN A 9 9.60 -4.74 9.42
N LEU A 10 9.45 -5.94 8.86
CA LEU A 10 8.23 -6.36 8.16
C LEU A 10 7.02 -6.33 9.10
N LEU A 11 7.10 -7.00 10.26
CA LEU A 11 5.98 -7.10 11.20
C LEU A 11 5.55 -5.73 11.74
N ILE A 12 6.51 -4.89 12.15
CA ILE A 12 6.24 -3.52 12.59
C ILE A 12 5.62 -2.71 11.45
N GLY A 13 6.17 -2.82 10.23
CA GLY A 13 5.63 -2.15 9.06
C GLY A 13 4.19 -2.56 8.77
N LEU A 14 3.86 -3.85 8.80
CA LEU A 14 2.50 -4.35 8.57
C LEU A 14 1.52 -3.92 9.66
N PHE A 15 1.95 -3.96 10.93
CA PHE A 15 1.12 -3.49 12.04
C PHE A 15 0.83 -1.99 11.92
N LEU A 16 1.85 -1.16 11.69
CA LEU A 16 1.68 0.28 11.47
C LEU A 16 0.83 0.57 10.23
N TYR A 17 0.91 -0.26 9.19
CA TYR A 17 0.06 -0.12 8.01
C TYR A 17 -1.42 -0.25 8.38
N GLY A 18 -1.78 -1.28 9.17
CA GLY A 18 -3.13 -1.45 9.70
C GLY A 18 -3.59 -0.28 10.57
N ILE A 19 -2.75 0.19 11.50
CA ILE A 19 -3.04 1.38 12.32
C ILE A 19 -3.24 2.63 11.44
N GLY A 20 -2.41 2.81 10.42
CA GLY A 20 -2.54 3.90 9.45
C GLY A 20 -3.86 3.86 8.69
N ILE A 21 -4.33 2.68 8.27
CA ILE A 21 -5.66 2.50 7.69
C ILE A 21 -6.73 2.90 8.71
N ALA A 22 -6.66 2.40 9.95
CA ALA A 22 -7.66 2.69 10.97
C ALA A 22 -7.78 4.21 11.24
N LEU A 23 -6.66 4.93 11.29
CA LEU A 23 -6.62 6.39 11.42
C LEU A 23 -7.34 7.08 10.26
N ILE A 24 -7.09 6.66 9.01
CA ILE A 24 -7.74 7.23 7.82
C ILE A 24 -9.24 6.91 7.82
N VAL A 25 -9.61 5.68 8.16
CA VAL A 25 -11.03 5.25 8.22
C VAL A 25 -11.78 6.06 9.29
N ARG A 26 -11.19 6.21 10.49
CA ARG A 26 -11.78 7.01 11.57
C ARG A 26 -11.82 8.49 11.26
N ALA A 27 -10.87 9.00 10.49
CA ALA A 27 -10.93 10.37 10.00
C ALA A 27 -12.15 10.59 9.11
N GLY A 28 -12.53 9.63 8.26
CA GLY A 28 -13.78 9.66 7.50
C GLY A 28 -13.99 10.91 6.63
N ILE A 29 -12.94 11.65 6.28
CA ILE A 29 -12.99 12.83 5.39
C ILE A 29 -12.86 12.45 3.91
N GLY A 30 -12.98 11.16 3.62
CA GLY A 30 -12.88 10.52 2.32
C GLY A 30 -12.73 9.00 2.49
N VAL A 31 -12.82 8.27 1.39
CA VAL A 31 -12.56 6.83 1.31
C VAL A 31 -11.27 6.56 0.52
N ALA A 32 -10.70 5.36 0.60
CA ALA A 32 -9.51 5.06 -0.22
C ALA A 32 -9.90 5.06 -1.73
N PRO A 33 -9.00 5.46 -2.65
CA PRO A 33 -9.28 5.45 -4.10
C PRO A 33 -9.86 4.13 -4.61
N TRP A 34 -9.32 3.00 -4.12
CA TRP A 34 -9.80 1.67 -4.45
C TRP A 34 -11.23 1.41 -3.96
N ASP A 35 -11.64 1.99 -2.84
CA ASP A 35 -12.99 1.86 -2.31
C ASP A 35 -13.96 2.72 -3.13
N VAL A 36 -13.52 3.86 -3.68
CA VAL A 36 -14.31 4.63 -4.67
C VAL A 36 -14.59 3.77 -5.89
N LEU A 37 -13.60 3.05 -6.39
CA LEU A 37 -13.78 2.12 -7.51
C LEU A 37 -14.76 1.01 -7.16
N THR A 38 -14.62 0.39 -5.99
CA THR A 38 -15.54 -0.64 -5.51
C THR A 38 -16.98 -0.10 -5.44
N GLN A 39 -17.18 1.07 -4.83
CA GLN A 39 -18.50 1.72 -4.73
C GLN A 39 -19.09 2.04 -6.11
N GLY A 40 -18.29 2.60 -7.01
CA GLY A 40 -18.74 2.92 -8.36
C GLY A 40 -19.19 1.67 -9.12
N ILE A 41 -18.44 0.57 -9.04
CA ILE A 41 -18.86 -0.70 -9.65
C ILE A 41 -20.14 -1.23 -9.01
N ASP A 42 -20.27 -1.11 -7.69
CA ASP A 42 -21.44 -1.61 -6.95
C ASP A 42 -22.72 -0.87 -7.36
N ASN A 43 -22.63 0.46 -7.55
CA ASN A 43 -23.75 1.27 -8.03
C ASN A 43 -24.36 0.74 -9.35
N HIS A 44 -23.54 0.13 -10.21
CA HIS A 44 -23.98 -0.39 -11.51
C HIS A 44 -24.26 -1.90 -11.52
N THR A 45 -23.65 -2.68 -10.63
CA THR A 45 -23.70 -4.15 -10.67
C THR A 45 -24.51 -4.77 -9.53
N GLN A 46 -24.66 -4.07 -8.40
CA GLN A 46 -25.35 -4.54 -7.19
C GLN A 46 -24.80 -5.89 -6.66
N LEU A 47 -23.53 -6.17 -6.95
CA LEU A 47 -22.84 -7.40 -6.53
C LEU A 47 -22.38 -7.35 -5.07
N GLY A 48 -22.39 -6.17 -4.46
CA GLY A 48 -21.98 -5.91 -3.09
C GLY A 48 -20.48 -5.58 -2.97
N PHE A 49 -20.19 -4.63 -2.09
CA PHE A 49 -18.83 -4.13 -1.82
C PHE A 49 -17.78 -5.23 -1.57
N GLY A 50 -18.13 -6.25 -0.78
CA GLY A 50 -17.22 -7.34 -0.42
C GLY A 50 -16.81 -8.19 -1.62
N LEU A 51 -17.79 -8.61 -2.44
CA LEU A 51 -17.53 -9.42 -3.63
C LEU A 51 -16.71 -8.65 -4.66
N ILE A 52 -17.04 -7.38 -4.90
CA ILE A 52 -16.30 -6.52 -5.83
C ILE A 52 -14.86 -6.33 -5.35
N THR A 53 -14.63 -6.15 -4.05
CA THR A 53 -13.28 -6.04 -3.48
C THR A 53 -12.45 -7.31 -3.73
N ILE A 54 -13.06 -8.49 -3.62
CA ILE A 54 -12.41 -9.78 -3.93
C ILE A 54 -12.08 -9.86 -5.42
N LEU A 55 -13.03 -9.52 -6.30
CA LEU A 55 -12.84 -9.52 -7.75
C LEU A 55 -11.73 -8.56 -8.18
N LEU A 56 -11.73 -7.33 -7.68
CA LEU A 56 -10.67 -6.34 -7.93
C LEU A 56 -9.31 -6.83 -7.42
N SER A 57 -9.26 -7.48 -6.26
CA SER A 57 -8.03 -8.10 -5.77
C SER A 57 -7.53 -9.20 -6.71
N GLY A 58 -8.43 -10.01 -7.26
CA GLY A 58 -8.13 -10.97 -8.32
C GLY A 58 -7.56 -10.31 -9.58
N VAL A 59 -8.18 -9.24 -10.07
CA VAL A 59 -7.70 -8.45 -11.22
C VAL A 59 -6.30 -7.88 -10.95
N VAL A 60 -6.06 -7.32 -9.76
CA VAL A 60 -4.75 -6.81 -9.34
C VAL A 60 -3.69 -7.92 -9.38
N LEU A 61 -4.01 -9.13 -8.90
CA LEU A 61 -3.10 -10.27 -8.97
C LEU A 61 -2.87 -10.76 -10.41
N LEU A 62 -3.88 -10.72 -11.27
CA LEU A 62 -3.73 -11.05 -12.70
C LEU A 62 -2.80 -10.05 -13.39
N LEU A 63 -2.91 -8.75 -13.07
CA LEU A 63 -2.02 -7.72 -13.59
C LEU A 63 -0.56 -7.95 -13.19
N TRP A 64 -0.26 -8.72 -12.13
CA TRP A 64 1.13 -9.07 -11.80
C TRP A 64 1.80 -9.96 -12.84
N ILE A 65 1.04 -10.77 -13.59
CA ILE A 65 1.55 -11.69 -14.60
C ILE A 65 2.35 -10.94 -15.69
N PRO A 66 1.79 -9.95 -16.41
CA PRO A 66 2.54 -9.19 -17.41
C PRO A 66 3.67 -8.35 -16.80
N ILE A 67 3.56 -7.98 -15.53
CA ILE A 67 4.57 -7.20 -14.80
C ILE A 67 5.71 -8.11 -14.27
N ARG A 68 5.57 -9.43 -14.36
CA ARG A 68 6.49 -10.44 -13.81
C ARG A 68 6.76 -10.24 -12.31
N GLN A 69 5.77 -9.75 -11.58
CA GLN A 69 5.84 -9.56 -10.13
C GLN A 69 5.53 -10.88 -9.42
N LYS A 70 6.47 -11.37 -8.60
CA LYS A 70 6.30 -12.64 -7.87
C LYS A 70 5.83 -12.37 -6.43
N PRO A 71 4.81 -13.09 -5.93
CA PRO A 71 4.42 -13.03 -4.52
C PRO A 71 5.55 -13.59 -3.64
N GLY A 72 5.74 -12.96 -2.49
CA GLY A 72 6.69 -13.39 -1.47
C GLY A 72 5.99 -13.60 -0.13
N ALA A 73 6.75 -14.03 0.88
CA ALA A 73 6.23 -14.20 2.24
C ALA A 73 5.60 -12.91 2.78
N GLY A 74 6.14 -11.74 2.40
CA GLY A 74 5.58 -10.43 2.76
C GLY A 74 4.21 -10.18 2.15
N THR A 75 3.90 -10.72 0.98
CA THR A 75 2.58 -10.61 0.34
C THR A 75 1.52 -11.35 1.16
N LEU A 76 1.84 -12.58 1.60
CA LEU A 76 0.94 -13.39 2.43
C LEU A 76 0.75 -12.76 3.81
N LEU A 77 1.85 -12.37 4.46
CA LEU A 77 1.80 -11.72 5.77
C LEU A 77 1.04 -10.39 5.71
N ASN A 78 1.18 -9.62 4.64
CA ASN A 78 0.40 -8.39 4.45
C ASN A 78 -1.10 -8.71 4.39
N ALA A 79 -1.50 -9.71 3.60
CA ALA A 79 -2.90 -10.10 3.48
C ALA A 79 -3.51 -10.56 4.82
N VAL A 80 -2.72 -11.25 5.67
CA VAL A 80 -3.21 -11.81 6.94
C VAL A 80 -3.12 -10.84 8.11
N LEU A 81 -2.09 -9.99 8.17
CA LEU A 81 -1.80 -9.17 9.36
C LEU A 81 -2.38 -7.76 9.31
N VAL A 82 -2.58 -7.18 8.12
CA VAL A 82 -3.02 -5.78 8.00
C VAL A 82 -4.46 -5.61 8.51
N GLY A 83 -5.35 -6.56 8.23
CA GLY A 83 -6.75 -6.53 8.70
C GLY A 83 -6.85 -6.51 10.23
N PRO A 84 -6.33 -7.52 10.95
CA PRO A 84 -6.34 -7.53 12.41
C PRO A 84 -5.67 -6.31 13.04
N ALA A 85 -4.57 -5.81 12.44
CA ALA A 85 -3.93 -4.58 12.92
C ALA A 85 -4.82 -3.34 12.75
N ALA A 86 -5.57 -3.26 11.66
CA ALA A 86 -6.56 -2.21 11.46
C ALA A 86 -7.71 -2.33 12.47
N ASP A 87 -8.19 -3.53 12.77
CA ASP A 87 -9.25 -3.76 13.77
C ASP A 87 -8.81 -3.29 15.17
N VAL A 88 -7.55 -3.56 15.56
CA VAL A 88 -6.97 -3.03 16.81
C VAL A 88 -6.99 -1.50 16.79
N GLY A 89 -6.56 -0.88 15.69
CA GLY A 89 -6.60 0.58 15.55
C GLY A 89 -8.02 1.14 15.65
N LEU A 90 -9.00 0.50 14.99
CA LEU A 90 -10.40 0.89 15.04
C LEU A 90 -10.97 0.75 16.46
N TRP A 91 -10.59 -0.29 17.20
CA TRP A 91 -11.00 -0.47 18.59
C TRP A 91 -10.45 0.62 19.52
N LEU A 92 -9.20 1.05 19.30
CA LEU A 92 -8.55 2.07 20.11
C LEU A 92 -8.97 3.51 19.79
N ILE A 93 -9.29 3.78 18.52
CA ILE A 93 -9.57 5.14 18.04
C ILE A 93 -11.08 5.39 18.05
N PRO A 94 -11.57 6.44 18.74
CA PRO A 94 -13.00 6.76 18.79
C PRO A 94 -13.55 7.23 17.43
N ALA A 95 -14.84 6.99 17.19
CA ALA A 95 -15.51 7.30 15.93
C ALA A 95 -16.05 8.75 15.86
N ASN A 96 -16.43 9.29 17.02
CA ASN A 96 -17.10 10.58 17.19
C ASN A 96 -16.09 11.69 17.45
N LEU A 97 -15.29 12.01 16.44
CA LEU A 97 -14.29 13.06 16.51
C LEU A 97 -14.77 14.34 15.84
N ASP A 98 -14.38 15.49 16.40
CA ASP A 98 -14.57 16.79 15.77
C ASP A 98 -13.80 16.88 14.44
N LEU A 99 -14.25 17.77 13.55
CA LEU A 99 -13.65 17.93 12.22
C LEU A 99 -12.14 18.20 12.27
N TRP A 100 -11.68 19.05 13.18
CA TRP A 100 -10.25 19.36 13.31
C TRP A 100 -9.43 18.11 13.69
N ALA A 101 -9.95 17.30 14.63
CA ALA A 101 -9.31 16.07 15.06
C ALA A 101 -9.27 15.06 13.90
N ARG A 102 -10.35 14.96 13.11
CA ARG A 102 -10.42 14.12 11.91
C ARG A 102 -9.38 14.52 10.85
N ILE A 103 -9.17 15.81 10.63
CA ILE A 103 -8.13 16.32 9.70
C ILE A 103 -6.73 15.89 10.16
N VAL A 104 -6.41 16.10 11.45
CA VAL A 104 -5.13 15.67 12.03
C VAL A 104 -4.98 14.16 11.93
N LEU A 105 -6.03 13.40 12.25
CA LEU A 105 -6.02 11.94 12.20
C LEU A 105 -5.78 11.42 10.78
N PHE A 106 -6.38 12.04 9.78
CA PHE A 106 -6.12 11.71 8.37
C PHE A 106 -4.67 11.98 7.99
N ALA A 107 -4.12 13.15 8.35
CA ALA A 107 -2.75 13.51 8.03
C ALA A 107 -1.75 12.53 8.68
N VAL A 108 -1.94 12.22 9.97
CA VAL A 108 -1.13 11.23 10.69
C VAL A 108 -1.29 9.84 10.08
N GLY A 109 -2.52 9.44 9.75
CA GLY A 109 -2.81 8.16 9.11
C GLY A 109 -2.11 8.01 7.77
N LEU A 110 -2.20 9.02 6.89
CA LEU A 110 -1.52 9.05 5.59
C LEU A 110 0.00 8.93 5.73
N LEU A 111 0.60 9.70 6.64
CA LEU A 111 2.04 9.63 6.91
C LEU A 111 2.43 8.25 7.47
N THR A 112 1.61 7.70 8.37
CA THR A 112 1.83 6.37 8.96
C THR A 112 1.78 5.28 7.88
N VAL A 113 0.78 5.31 6.99
CA VAL A 113 0.69 4.37 5.86
C VAL A 113 1.93 4.47 4.96
N ALA A 114 2.39 5.69 4.65
CA ALA A 114 3.59 5.86 3.83
C ALA A 114 4.87 5.31 4.52
N VAL A 115 5.05 5.60 5.81
CA VAL A 115 6.19 5.09 6.59
C VAL A 115 6.13 3.57 6.70
N ALA A 116 4.96 3.02 7.02
CA ALA A 116 4.69 1.60 7.09
C ALA A 116 5.01 0.89 5.76
N THR A 117 4.58 1.47 4.64
CA THR A 117 4.92 0.99 3.29
C THR A 117 6.42 0.90 3.09
N GLY A 118 7.16 1.95 3.48
CA GLY A 118 8.62 1.97 3.39
C GLY A 118 9.28 0.89 4.26
N LEU A 119 8.83 0.74 5.51
CA LEU A 119 9.35 -0.26 6.45
C LEU A 119 9.17 -1.67 5.89
N TYR A 120 7.95 -2.04 5.52
CA TYR A 120 7.64 -3.42 5.17
C TYR A 120 8.21 -3.79 3.78
N ILE A 121 8.14 -2.89 2.78
CA ILE A 121 8.78 -3.12 1.46
C ILE A 121 10.31 -3.14 1.61
N GLY A 122 10.86 -2.25 2.43
CA GLY A 122 12.30 -2.16 2.71
C GLY A 122 12.88 -3.40 3.39
N ALA A 123 12.04 -4.27 3.95
CA ALA A 123 12.43 -5.57 4.49
C ALA A 123 12.70 -6.63 3.39
N HIS A 124 12.37 -6.36 2.13
CA HIS A 124 12.62 -7.23 0.96
C HIS A 124 11.99 -8.63 1.05
N PHE A 125 10.81 -8.76 1.67
CA PHE A 125 10.05 -10.02 1.72
C PHE A 125 8.95 -10.13 0.65
N GLY A 126 8.83 -9.11 -0.20
CA GLY A 126 7.78 -8.99 -1.21
C GLY A 126 6.73 -7.95 -0.82
N PRO A 127 6.17 -7.23 -1.80
CA PRO A 127 5.14 -6.22 -1.57
C PRO A 127 3.76 -6.87 -1.34
N GLY A 128 2.83 -6.14 -0.73
CA GLY A 128 1.40 -6.46 -0.71
C GLY A 128 0.78 -6.35 -2.12
N PRO A 129 -0.46 -6.84 -2.33
CA PRO A 129 -1.09 -6.92 -3.66
C PRO A 129 -1.10 -5.60 -4.45
N ARG A 130 -1.60 -4.51 -3.83
CA ARG A 130 -1.66 -3.17 -4.44
C ARG A 130 -0.27 -2.57 -4.64
N ASP A 131 0.59 -2.71 -3.65
CA ASP A 131 1.98 -2.23 -3.70
C ASP A 131 2.84 -3.00 -4.71
N GLY A 132 2.48 -4.24 -5.04
CA GLY A 132 3.16 -5.03 -6.05
C GLY A 132 2.91 -4.53 -7.46
N LEU A 133 1.75 -3.93 -7.75
CA LEU A 133 1.57 -3.19 -9.00
C LEU A 133 2.58 -2.04 -9.09
N MET A 134 2.69 -1.25 -8.02
CA MET A 134 3.62 -0.12 -7.96
C MET A 134 5.08 -0.57 -8.12
N THR A 135 5.55 -1.51 -7.29
CA THR A 135 6.94 -1.97 -7.34
C THR A 135 7.28 -2.76 -8.61
N GLY A 136 6.31 -3.50 -9.15
CA GLY A 136 6.47 -4.24 -10.38
C GLY A 136 6.55 -3.32 -11.60
N LEU A 137 5.66 -2.33 -11.72
CA LEU A 137 5.72 -1.33 -12.79
C LEU A 137 7.04 -0.55 -12.70
N HIS A 138 7.43 -0.10 -11.51
CA HIS A 138 8.72 0.56 -11.31
C HIS A 138 9.90 -0.29 -11.84
N LYS A 139 9.94 -1.58 -11.50
CA LYS A 139 10.98 -2.50 -11.98
C LYS A 139 10.95 -2.74 -13.49
N ARG A 140 9.76 -2.75 -14.10
CA ARG A 140 9.61 -3.06 -15.53
C ARG A 140 9.84 -1.84 -16.42
N THR A 141 9.34 -0.66 -16.02
CA THR A 141 9.37 0.56 -16.85
C THR A 141 10.51 1.51 -16.47
N GLY A 142 11.11 1.34 -15.28
CA GLY A 142 12.10 2.27 -14.74
C GLY A 142 11.51 3.60 -14.24
N TRP A 143 10.18 3.77 -14.29
CA TRP A 143 9.52 4.99 -13.83
C TRP A 143 9.66 5.17 -12.32
N LYS A 144 9.75 6.41 -11.85
CA LYS A 144 9.87 6.70 -10.41
C LYS A 144 8.65 6.15 -9.65
N ILE A 145 8.88 5.66 -8.43
CA ILE A 145 7.85 5.04 -7.57
C ILE A 145 6.66 5.99 -7.37
N TRP A 146 6.93 7.29 -7.16
CA TRP A 146 5.84 8.26 -6.98
C TRP A 146 4.94 8.39 -8.21
N ILE A 147 5.51 8.38 -9.42
CA ILE A 147 4.76 8.48 -10.69
C ILE A 147 3.84 7.27 -10.81
N VAL A 148 4.41 6.07 -10.62
CA VAL A 148 3.65 4.84 -10.73
C VAL A 148 2.55 4.79 -9.68
N ARG A 149 2.88 5.09 -8.41
CA ARG A 149 1.92 5.01 -7.31
C ARG A 149 0.80 6.02 -7.47
N THR A 150 1.12 7.28 -7.69
CA THR A 150 0.12 8.34 -7.88
C THR A 150 -0.70 8.06 -9.14
N GLY A 151 -0.07 7.61 -10.23
CA GLY A 151 -0.79 7.24 -11.46
C GLY A 151 -1.82 6.13 -11.25
N ILE A 152 -1.47 5.07 -10.52
CA ILE A 152 -2.41 4.00 -10.17
C ILE A 152 -3.57 4.53 -9.33
N GLU A 153 -3.28 5.27 -8.26
CA GLU A 153 -4.32 5.79 -7.35
C GLU A 153 -5.24 6.78 -8.06
N VAL A 154 -4.70 7.68 -8.88
CA VAL A 154 -5.48 8.66 -9.65
C VAL A 154 -6.31 7.97 -10.74
N MET A 155 -5.77 6.96 -11.42
CA MET A 155 -6.52 6.20 -12.43
C MET A 155 -7.69 5.45 -11.80
N VAL A 156 -7.45 4.73 -10.70
CA VAL A 156 -8.48 3.99 -9.96
C VAL A 156 -9.54 4.95 -9.40
N LEU A 157 -9.11 6.07 -8.82
CA LEU A 157 -10.00 7.13 -8.36
C LEU A 157 -10.85 7.69 -9.49
N GLY A 158 -10.25 8.01 -10.63
CA GLY A 158 -10.93 8.59 -11.78
C GLY A 158 -11.98 7.65 -12.37
N ILE A 159 -11.65 6.36 -12.51
CA ILE A 159 -12.61 5.34 -12.96
C ILE A 159 -13.74 5.19 -11.93
N GLY A 160 -13.40 5.05 -10.65
CA GLY A 160 -14.41 4.90 -9.60
C GLY A 160 -15.35 6.10 -9.51
N TRP A 161 -14.81 7.30 -9.65
CA TRP A 161 -15.60 8.53 -9.62
C TRP A 161 -16.51 8.66 -10.85
N ALA A 162 -16.01 8.30 -12.04
CA ALA A 162 -16.82 8.26 -13.26
C ALA A 162 -17.97 7.25 -13.17
N LEU A 163 -17.81 6.19 -12.38
CA LEU A 163 -18.85 5.20 -12.05
C LEU A 163 -19.74 5.62 -10.85
N GLY A 164 -19.63 6.87 -10.37
CA GLY A 164 -20.46 7.41 -9.30
C GLY A 164 -20.02 7.04 -7.88
N GLY A 165 -18.80 6.53 -7.69
CA GLY A 165 -18.22 6.32 -6.36
C GLY A 165 -18.00 7.63 -5.61
N ASN A 166 -18.08 7.59 -4.27
CA ASN A 166 -17.99 8.80 -3.45
C ASN A 166 -16.54 9.30 -3.32
N VAL A 167 -16.29 10.57 -3.68
CA VAL A 167 -14.96 11.18 -3.58
C VAL A 167 -14.97 12.33 -2.58
N GLY A 168 -14.17 12.20 -1.52
CA GLY A 168 -13.92 13.26 -0.56
C GLY A 168 -12.57 13.95 -0.77
N ILE A 169 -12.36 15.09 -0.10
CA ILE A 169 -11.07 15.80 -0.09
C ILE A 169 -9.95 14.90 0.41
N GLY A 170 -10.20 14.10 1.45
CA GLY A 170 -9.23 13.11 1.95
C GLY A 170 -8.84 12.08 0.88
N THR A 171 -9.78 11.64 0.04
CA THR A 171 -9.50 10.70 -1.05
C THR A 171 -8.56 11.29 -2.09
N ALA A 172 -8.84 12.51 -2.54
CA ALA A 172 -8.01 13.21 -3.51
C ALA A 172 -6.60 13.47 -2.95
N LEU A 173 -6.51 13.94 -1.70
CA LEU A 173 -5.24 14.15 -1.01
C LEU A 173 -4.45 12.83 -0.89
N PHE A 174 -5.11 11.73 -0.51
CA PHE A 174 -4.47 10.43 -0.44
C PHE A 174 -3.89 10.03 -1.79
N ALA A 175 -4.67 10.09 -2.86
CA ALA A 175 -4.26 9.67 -4.20
C ALA A 175 -3.02 10.43 -4.71
N VAL A 176 -2.96 11.74 -4.46
CA VAL A 176 -1.86 12.59 -4.92
C VAL A 176 -0.62 12.47 -4.03
N LEU A 177 -0.79 12.39 -2.71
CA LEU A 177 0.31 12.48 -1.75
C LEU A 177 0.97 11.14 -1.42
N ILE A 178 0.24 10.02 -1.48
CA ILE A 178 0.80 8.72 -1.07
C ILE A 178 2.01 8.31 -1.93
N GLY A 179 1.99 8.63 -3.24
CA GLY A 179 3.10 8.33 -4.14
C GLY A 179 4.41 9.03 -3.77
N PRO A 180 4.45 10.38 -3.69
CA PRO A 180 5.62 11.12 -3.25
C PRO A 180 6.13 10.71 -1.87
N LEU A 181 5.22 10.42 -0.93
CA LEU A 181 5.60 9.94 0.40
C LEU A 181 6.27 8.57 0.33
N CYS A 182 5.68 7.60 -0.40
CA CYS A 182 6.28 6.28 -0.61
C CYS A 182 7.64 6.33 -1.29
N GLN A 183 7.82 7.23 -2.28
CA GLN A 183 9.11 7.44 -2.94
C GLN A 183 10.21 7.88 -1.96
N ARG A 184 9.86 8.59 -0.88
CA ARG A 184 10.82 8.97 0.17
C ARG A 184 11.02 7.89 1.22
N THR A 185 9.94 7.26 1.70
CA THR A 185 10.00 6.31 2.80
C THR A 185 10.63 4.97 2.40
N ILE A 186 10.35 4.46 1.19
CA ILE A 186 10.90 3.18 0.71
C ILE A 186 12.43 3.15 0.70
N PRO A 187 13.15 4.11 0.07
CA PRO A 187 14.61 4.10 0.10
C PRO A 187 15.18 4.39 1.49
N LEU A 188 14.49 5.19 2.32
CA LEU A 188 14.92 5.50 3.69
C LEU A 188 14.98 4.25 4.57
N PHE A 189 14.01 3.36 4.44
CA PHE A 189 13.91 2.13 5.24
C PHE A 189 14.43 0.88 4.51
N ALA A 190 14.95 1.01 3.29
CA ALA A 190 15.50 -0.11 2.55
C ALA A 190 16.75 -0.67 3.26
N ILE A 191 16.66 -1.91 3.73
CA ILE A 191 17.85 -2.59 4.27
C ILE A 191 18.79 -2.86 3.10
N LYS A 192 19.98 -2.24 3.12
CA LYS A 192 21.05 -2.54 2.17
C LYS A 192 21.37 -4.03 2.28
N ARG A 193 21.09 -4.80 1.23
CA ARG A 193 21.63 -6.16 1.10
C ARG A 193 23.13 -5.97 0.97
N ALA A 194 23.91 -6.60 1.86
CA ALA A 194 25.32 -6.78 1.57
C ALA A 194 25.38 -7.45 0.19
N VAL A 195 25.96 -6.76 -0.78
CA VAL A 195 26.33 -7.38 -2.05
C VAL A 195 27.11 -8.61 -1.63
N ARG A 196 26.69 -9.80 -2.07
CA ARG A 196 27.50 -10.99 -1.88
C ARG A 196 28.75 -10.75 -2.72
N SER A 197 29.77 -10.15 -2.11
CA SER A 197 31.04 -9.83 -2.71
C SER A 197 31.68 -11.12 -3.18
N ALA A 198 32.07 -11.13 -4.45
CA ALA A 198 32.94 -12.08 -5.12
C ALA A 198 32.50 -13.56 -5.11
N ASP A 199 32.06 -14.02 -6.28
CA ASP A 199 32.40 -15.36 -6.71
C ASP A 199 33.93 -15.41 -6.93
N PRO A 200 34.71 -16.17 -6.15
CA PRO A 200 36.16 -16.26 -6.32
C PRO A 200 36.56 -16.86 -7.68
N ALA A 201 35.62 -17.49 -8.39
CA ALA A 201 35.88 -18.19 -9.65
C ALA A 201 36.27 -17.29 -10.84
N ARG A 202 36.08 -15.97 -10.76
CA ARG A 202 36.48 -15.03 -11.83
C ARG A 202 37.85 -14.36 -11.64
N ALA A 203 38.50 -14.56 -10.50
CA ALA A 203 39.83 -13.99 -10.23
C ALA A 203 40.99 -14.90 -10.68
N ALA A 204 40.71 -16.15 -11.08
CA ALA A 204 41.73 -17.12 -11.51
C ALA A 204 41.96 -17.15 -13.04
N THR A 205 41.36 -16.23 -13.80
CA THR A 205 41.45 -16.19 -15.27
C THR A 205 41.85 -14.82 -15.82
N ALA A 206 42.41 -13.94 -15.00
CA ALA A 206 42.98 -12.66 -15.43
C ALA A 206 44.51 -12.68 -15.31
#